data_AF-A0A7S6SBW2-F1
#
_entry.id   AF-A0A7S6SBW2-F1
#
_cell.length_a   1.000
_cell.length_b   1.000
_cell.length_c   1.000
_cell.angle_alpha   90.00
_cell.angle_beta   90.00
_cell.angle_gamma   90.00
#
_symmetry.space_group_name_H-M   'P 1'
#
loop_
_entity.id
_entity.type
_entity.pdbx_description
1 polymer ?
#
loop_
_entity_poly.entity_id
_entity_poly.type
_entity_poly.pdbx_seq_one_letter_code
_entity_poly.pdbx_strand_id
1 'polypeptide(L)'
;MHPNSHNTTAIYALVGFLLCAVSAFSQKIGYVSSDAIKSKYEPYLMAEQRLNQMVQDWKSELAQYQADIDGAELEIRKNRLIWTDVEKEQYQRELDQKKKKRDDLARQVFEPGGKYDQEAEQLMKGIWEKIYLGIQQVAAAEGYDIVWDKSTDPLVYVNARYDLTVKVMKALGINADSLEKKQNQVIETDPRNKQVRETRSRSGRRRSTSRPEPSETPEVEPAPRGTITPPGLPPDVPVQSHNPADSSRTKEEIPR
;
A
#
# COMPACT_ATOMS: atom_id res chain seq x y z
N MET A 1 39.54 60.04 -7.49
CA MET A 1 38.14 59.57 -7.58
C MET A 1 38.09 58.13 -7.09
N HIS A 2 37.80 57.90 -5.81
CA HIS A 2 37.53 56.55 -5.32
C HIS A 2 36.09 56.18 -5.71
N PRO A 3 35.85 55.12 -6.49
CA PRO A 3 34.50 54.67 -6.75
C PRO A 3 33.86 54.20 -5.44
N ASN A 4 32.64 54.65 -5.16
CA ASN A 4 31.88 54.33 -3.94
C ASN A 4 31.71 52.80 -3.79
N SER A 5 32.60 52.18 -3.01
CA SER A 5 32.65 50.73 -2.73
C SER A 5 31.40 50.20 -2.01
N HIS A 6 30.60 51.09 -1.42
CA HIS A 6 29.32 50.77 -0.79
C HIS A 6 28.22 50.42 -1.82
N ASN A 7 28.26 51.00 -3.02
CA ASN A 7 27.23 50.74 -4.03
C ASN A 7 27.49 49.43 -4.77
N THR A 8 28.75 49.07 -4.99
CA THR A 8 29.13 47.80 -5.63
C THR A 8 28.88 46.61 -4.71
N THR A 9 29.17 46.74 -3.41
CA THR A 9 28.85 45.71 -2.39
C THR A 9 27.36 45.48 -2.23
N ALA A 10 26.54 46.56 -2.29
CA ALA A 10 25.08 46.45 -2.30
C ALA A 10 24.54 45.73 -3.54
N ILE A 11 25.12 45.96 -4.72
CA ILE A 11 24.74 45.27 -5.97
C ILE A 11 25.10 43.77 -5.89
N TYR A 12 26.28 43.40 -5.40
CA TYR A 12 26.64 41.99 -5.23
C TYR A 12 25.77 41.27 -4.20
N ALA A 13 25.38 41.93 -3.11
CA ALA A 13 24.45 41.39 -2.13
C ALA A 13 23.04 41.18 -2.72
N LEU A 14 22.56 42.13 -3.54
CA LEU A 14 21.27 42.01 -4.24
C LEU A 14 21.26 40.87 -5.27
N VAL A 15 22.34 40.74 -6.05
CA VAL A 15 22.48 39.66 -7.05
C VAL A 15 22.60 38.30 -6.35
N GLY A 16 23.33 38.22 -5.23
CA GLY A 16 23.40 37.01 -4.40
C GLY A 16 22.05 36.61 -3.81
N PHE A 17 21.25 37.58 -3.34
CA PHE A 17 19.90 37.33 -2.84
C PHE A 17 18.94 36.88 -3.96
N LEU A 18 19.05 37.48 -5.15
CA LEU A 18 18.23 37.12 -6.31
C LEU A 18 18.54 35.72 -6.84
N LEU A 19 19.81 35.28 -6.79
CA LEU A 19 20.23 33.93 -7.18
C LEU A 19 19.73 32.86 -6.18
N CYS A 20 19.65 33.17 -4.89
CA CYS A 20 19.06 32.26 -3.89
C CYS A 20 17.54 32.11 -4.02
N ALA A 21 16.83 33.08 -4.63
CA ALA A 21 15.37 33.07 -4.73
C ALA A 21 14.80 32.13 -5.81
N VAL A 22 15.63 31.53 -6.66
CA VAL A 22 15.17 30.80 -7.87
C VAL A 22 14.89 29.31 -7.62
N SER A 23 15.18 28.78 -6.42
CA SER A 23 15.19 27.31 -6.19
C SER A 23 14.17 26.80 -5.18
N ALA A 24 12.95 27.32 -5.18
CA ALA A 24 11.84 26.72 -4.43
C ALA A 24 11.06 25.74 -5.32
N PHE A 25 11.63 24.56 -5.61
CA PHE A 25 10.86 23.45 -6.17
C PHE A 25 9.93 22.89 -5.09
N SER A 26 8.63 23.11 -5.22
CA SER A 26 7.64 22.46 -4.37
C SER A 26 7.52 21.00 -4.77
N GLN A 27 7.78 20.08 -3.83
CA GLN A 27 7.55 18.64 -4.02
C GLN A 27 6.06 18.41 -4.33
N LYS A 28 5.79 17.61 -5.36
CA LYS A 28 4.41 17.27 -5.71
C LYS A 28 4.02 15.97 -5.00
N ILE A 29 3.05 16.08 -4.09
CA ILE A 29 2.57 14.96 -3.27
C ILE A 29 1.23 14.47 -3.82
N GLY A 30 1.16 13.17 -4.10
CA GLY A 30 -0.04 12.45 -4.50
C GLY A 30 -0.47 11.48 -3.40
N TYR A 31 -1.64 10.88 -3.56
CA TYR A 31 -2.05 9.79 -2.69
C TYR A 31 -2.78 8.70 -3.46
N VAL A 32 -2.84 7.52 -2.86
CA VAL A 32 -3.48 6.32 -3.38
C VAL A 32 -4.29 5.66 -2.27
N SER A 33 -5.24 4.80 -2.63
CA SER A 33 -5.86 3.82 -1.73
C SER A 33 -5.54 2.42 -2.21
N SER A 34 -4.64 1.74 -1.50
CA SER A 34 -4.37 0.33 -1.80
C SER A 34 -5.59 -0.55 -1.54
N ASP A 35 -6.43 -0.26 -0.55
CA ASP A 35 -7.67 -1.02 -0.31
C ASP A 35 -8.64 -0.95 -1.49
N ALA A 36 -8.83 0.25 -2.05
CA ALA A 36 -9.68 0.40 -3.21
C ALA A 36 -9.11 -0.38 -4.40
N ILE A 37 -7.79 -0.38 -4.62
CA ILE A 37 -7.12 -1.15 -5.67
C ILE A 37 -7.32 -2.65 -5.43
N LYS A 38 -6.94 -3.15 -4.25
CA LYS A 38 -7.06 -4.56 -3.83
C LYS A 38 -8.46 -5.10 -4.03
N SER A 39 -9.49 -4.34 -3.63
CA SER A 39 -10.90 -4.75 -3.74
C SER A 39 -11.39 -5.00 -5.16
N LYS A 40 -10.64 -4.55 -6.18
CA LYS A 40 -10.98 -4.71 -7.60
C LYS A 40 -9.88 -5.41 -8.41
N TYR A 41 -8.78 -5.79 -7.77
CA TYR A 41 -7.64 -6.38 -8.45
C TYR A 41 -7.76 -7.91 -8.40
N GLU A 42 -8.15 -8.51 -9.51
CA GLU A 42 -8.42 -9.95 -9.60
C GLU A 42 -7.29 -10.84 -9.04
N PRO A 43 -6.00 -10.60 -9.31
CA PRO A 43 -4.92 -11.40 -8.73
C PRO A 43 -4.91 -11.38 -7.20
N TYR A 44 -5.23 -10.23 -6.58
CA TYR A 44 -5.34 -10.11 -5.13
C TYR A 44 -6.50 -10.93 -4.59
N LEU A 45 -7.68 -10.81 -5.20
CA LEU A 45 -8.88 -11.56 -4.79
C LEU A 45 -8.66 -13.09 -4.88
N MET A 46 -8.00 -13.55 -5.95
CA MET A 46 -7.64 -14.96 -6.10
C MET A 46 -6.65 -15.45 -5.03
N ALA A 47 -5.63 -14.64 -4.72
CA ALA A 47 -4.66 -14.97 -3.68
C ALA A 47 -5.30 -15.00 -2.29
N GLU A 48 -6.19 -14.04 -1.99
CA GLU A 48 -6.97 -14.00 -0.76
C GLU A 48 -7.89 -15.22 -0.64
N GLN A 49 -8.57 -15.61 -1.72
CA GLN A 49 -9.39 -16.82 -1.74
C GLN A 49 -8.54 -18.08 -1.47
N ARG A 50 -7.36 -18.18 -2.09
CA ARG A 50 -6.45 -19.32 -1.87
C ARG A 50 -5.96 -19.37 -0.41
N LEU A 51 -5.57 -18.23 0.15
CA LEU A 51 -5.15 -18.15 1.55
C LEU A 51 -6.30 -18.55 2.49
N ASN A 52 -7.52 -18.07 2.22
CA ASN A 52 -8.70 -18.44 2.98
C ASN A 52 -8.99 -19.96 2.93
N GLN A 53 -8.78 -20.60 1.78
CA GLN A 53 -8.91 -22.06 1.67
C GLN A 53 -7.89 -22.78 2.56
N MET A 54 -6.63 -22.36 2.54
CA MET A 54 -5.58 -22.94 3.41
C MET A 54 -5.95 -22.78 4.90
N VAL A 55 -6.47 -21.62 5.29
CA VAL A 55 -6.95 -21.38 6.65
C VAL A 55 -8.11 -22.30 7.03
N GLN A 56 -9.04 -22.55 6.11
CA GLN A 56 -10.14 -23.51 6.34
C GLN A 56 -9.61 -24.94 6.50
N ASP A 57 -8.62 -25.34 5.69
CA ASP A 57 -8.01 -26.66 5.77
C ASP A 57 -7.32 -26.87 7.13
N TRP A 58 -6.52 -25.90 7.61
CA TRP A 58 -5.90 -25.97 8.93
C TRP A 58 -6.92 -25.96 10.08
N LYS A 59 -8.00 -25.18 9.96
CA LYS A 59 -9.10 -25.20 10.93
C LYS A 59 -9.81 -26.56 10.96
N SER A 60 -10.02 -27.18 9.80
CA SER A 60 -10.58 -28.52 9.69
C SER A 60 -9.67 -29.56 10.34
N GLU A 61 -8.36 -29.48 10.10
CA GLU A 61 -7.37 -30.36 10.73
C GLU A 61 -7.37 -30.22 12.26
N LEU A 62 -7.37 -28.98 12.78
CA LEU A 62 -7.50 -28.73 14.22
C LEU A 62 -8.82 -29.25 14.81
N ALA A 63 -9.92 -29.16 14.06
CA ALA A 63 -11.22 -29.69 14.48
C ALA A 63 -11.21 -31.22 14.54
N GLN A 64 -10.53 -31.90 13.60
CA GLN A 64 -10.35 -33.35 13.65
C GLN A 64 -9.53 -33.77 14.88
N TYR A 65 -8.42 -33.08 15.16
CA TYR A 65 -7.64 -33.30 16.38
C TYR A 65 -8.48 -33.10 17.65
N GLN A 66 -9.35 -32.09 17.67
CA GLN A 66 -10.26 -31.87 18.80
C GLN A 66 -11.26 -33.01 18.96
N ALA A 67 -11.88 -33.48 17.88
CA ALA A 67 -12.79 -34.63 17.93
C ALA A 67 -12.10 -35.91 18.45
N ASP A 68 -10.85 -36.13 18.05
CA ASP A 68 -10.02 -37.26 18.52
C ASP A 68 -9.67 -37.17 20.01
N ILE A 69 -9.50 -35.95 20.52
CA ILE A 69 -9.29 -35.66 21.94
C ILE A 69 -10.58 -35.95 22.71
N ASP A 70 -11.71 -35.39 22.27
CA ASP A 70 -13.01 -35.55 22.93
C ASP A 70 -13.44 -37.03 23.00
N GLY A 71 -13.18 -37.78 21.93
CA GLY A 71 -13.39 -39.22 21.87
C GLY A 71 -12.51 -39.99 22.87
N ALA A 72 -11.22 -39.65 22.96
CA ALA A 72 -10.31 -40.26 23.93
C ALA A 72 -10.72 -39.94 25.38
N GLU A 73 -11.14 -38.71 25.66
CA GLU A 73 -11.64 -38.33 26.98
C GLU A 73 -12.91 -39.08 27.35
N LEU A 74 -13.83 -39.28 26.41
CA LEU A 74 -15.04 -40.06 26.63
C LEU A 74 -14.71 -41.52 26.95
N GLU A 75 -13.78 -42.13 26.22
CA GLU A 75 -13.35 -43.51 26.45
C GLU A 75 -12.73 -43.66 27.84
N ILE A 76 -11.87 -42.72 28.22
CA ILE A 76 -11.29 -42.68 29.58
C ILE A 76 -12.39 -42.59 30.63
N ARG A 77 -13.38 -41.70 30.46
CA ARG A 77 -14.48 -41.57 31.42
C ARG A 77 -15.30 -42.85 31.57
N LYS A 78 -15.57 -43.56 30.48
CA LYS A 78 -16.37 -44.80 30.47
C LYS A 78 -15.65 -45.94 31.19
N ASN A 79 -14.36 -46.12 30.94
CA ASN A 79 -13.63 -47.32 31.38
C ASN A 79 -12.77 -47.11 32.62
N ARG A 80 -12.69 -45.89 33.17
CA ARG A 80 -11.84 -45.56 34.33
C ARG A 80 -12.02 -46.49 35.53
N LEU A 81 -13.22 -47.01 35.77
CA LEU A 81 -13.49 -47.90 36.91
C LEU A 81 -13.08 -49.36 36.65
N ILE A 82 -12.88 -49.73 35.39
CA ILE A 82 -12.58 -51.09 34.94
C ILE A 82 -11.07 -51.26 34.72
N TRP A 83 -10.40 -50.22 34.22
CA TRP A 83 -8.97 -50.26 33.93
C TRP A 83 -8.09 -50.36 35.17
N THR A 84 -6.98 -51.07 34.99
CA THR A 84 -5.83 -51.08 35.91
C THR A 84 -5.13 -49.72 35.91
N ASP A 85 -4.29 -49.46 36.91
CA ASP A 85 -3.59 -48.18 37.01
C ASP A 85 -2.58 -47.95 35.88
N VAL A 86 -1.96 -49.03 35.38
CA VAL A 86 -1.04 -48.97 34.22
C VAL A 86 -1.80 -48.59 32.94
N GLU A 87 -2.99 -49.15 32.72
CA GLU A 87 -3.83 -48.81 31.57
C GLU A 87 -4.31 -47.35 31.63
N LYS A 88 -4.75 -46.88 32.81
CA LYS A 88 -5.13 -45.48 33.00
C LYS A 88 -3.99 -44.52 32.66
N GLU A 89 -2.79 -44.81 33.14
CA GLU A 89 -1.60 -43.99 32.87
C GLU A 89 -1.28 -43.98 31.37
N GLN A 90 -1.39 -45.13 30.70
CA GLN A 90 -1.16 -45.23 29.26
C GLN A 90 -2.15 -44.39 28.45
N TYR A 91 -3.45 -44.53 28.70
CA TYR A 91 -4.47 -43.74 28.00
C TYR A 91 -4.38 -42.24 28.32
N GLN A 92 -4.02 -41.87 29.55
CA GLN A 92 -3.79 -40.47 29.90
C GLN A 92 -2.58 -39.89 29.14
N ARG A 93 -1.49 -40.64 29.02
CA ARG A 93 -0.33 -40.24 28.21
C ARG A 93 -0.70 -40.06 26.74
N GLU A 94 -1.52 -40.95 26.18
CA GLU A 94 -2.00 -40.84 24.80
C GLU A 94 -2.87 -39.60 24.60
N LEU A 95 -3.78 -39.31 25.54
CA LEU A 95 -4.59 -38.10 25.53
C LEU A 95 -3.71 -36.84 25.58
N ASP A 96 -2.73 -36.79 26.47
CA ASP A 96 -1.82 -35.66 26.61
C ASP A 96 -0.98 -35.46 25.34
N GLN A 97 -0.56 -36.56 24.68
CA GLN A 97 0.11 -36.49 23.38
C GLN A 97 -0.80 -35.94 22.28
N LYS A 98 -2.08 -36.33 22.23
CA LYS A 98 -3.04 -35.77 21.26
C LYS A 98 -3.25 -34.27 21.48
N LYS A 99 -3.44 -33.85 22.74
CA LYS A 99 -3.56 -32.43 23.12
C LYS A 99 -2.33 -31.64 22.69
N LYS A 100 -1.14 -32.16 23.01
CA LYS A 100 0.12 -31.53 22.61
C LYS A 100 0.25 -31.39 21.09
N LYS A 101 -0.07 -32.44 20.32
CA LYS A 101 -0.01 -32.38 18.84
C LYS A 101 -0.94 -31.31 18.27
N ARG A 102 -2.16 -31.22 18.80
CA ARG A 102 -3.13 -30.19 18.41
C ARG A 102 -2.60 -28.78 18.68
N ASP A 103 -2.04 -28.57 19.86
CA ASP A 103 -1.50 -27.26 20.25
C ASP A 103 -0.21 -26.91 19.50
N ASP A 104 0.65 -27.90 19.23
CA ASP A 104 1.85 -27.74 18.41
C ASP A 104 1.48 -27.34 16.97
N LEU A 105 0.46 -27.99 16.38
CA LEU A 105 -0.05 -27.62 15.06
C LEU A 105 -0.60 -26.19 15.05
N ALA A 106 -1.46 -25.85 16.02
CA ALA A 106 -2.05 -24.52 16.12
C ALA A 106 -0.96 -23.44 16.22
N ARG A 107 0.07 -23.68 17.04
CA ARG A 107 1.21 -22.77 17.18
C ARG A 107 2.01 -22.66 15.90
N GLN A 108 2.39 -23.78 15.29
CA GLN A 108 3.17 -23.79 14.06
C GLN A 108 2.47 -23.04 12.92
N VAL A 109 1.14 -23.07 12.87
CA VAL A 109 0.36 -22.42 11.81
C VAL A 109 0.10 -20.95 12.11
N PHE A 110 -0.42 -20.63 13.30
CA PHE A 110 -1.02 -19.34 13.62
C PHE A 110 -0.21 -18.46 14.58
N GLU A 111 0.94 -18.93 15.12
CA GLU A 111 1.85 -18.02 15.81
C GLU A 111 2.50 -17.04 14.82
N PRO A 112 2.94 -15.85 15.29
CA PRO A 112 3.66 -14.89 14.46
C PRO A 112 4.89 -15.53 13.80
N GLY A 113 5.02 -15.36 12.48
CA GLY A 113 6.07 -15.99 11.67
C GLY A 113 5.83 -17.48 11.37
N GLY A 114 4.67 -18.02 11.76
CA GLY A 114 4.23 -19.37 11.47
C GLY A 114 3.90 -19.59 9.99
N LYS A 115 3.32 -20.77 9.68
CA LYS A 115 2.99 -21.15 8.30
C LYS A 115 2.01 -20.19 7.64
N TYR A 116 1.02 -19.67 8.37
CA TYR A 116 0.05 -18.72 7.80
C TYR A 116 0.75 -17.47 7.25
N ASP A 117 1.64 -16.86 8.04
CA ASP A 117 2.35 -15.64 7.65
C ASP A 117 3.26 -15.89 6.44
N GLN A 118 3.95 -17.04 6.41
CA GLN A 118 4.81 -17.42 5.30
C GLN A 118 4.05 -17.62 3.99
N GLU A 119 2.90 -18.32 4.04
CA GLU A 119 2.05 -18.52 2.86
C GLU A 119 1.41 -17.20 2.40
N ALA A 120 0.96 -16.38 3.34
CA ALA A 120 0.41 -15.06 3.04
C ALA A 120 1.44 -14.16 2.35
N GLU A 121 2.68 -14.11 2.86
CA GLU A 121 3.78 -13.36 2.24
C GLU A 121 4.07 -13.87 0.83
N GLN A 122 4.24 -15.19 0.67
CA GLN A 122 4.56 -15.79 -0.63
C GLN A 122 3.49 -15.52 -1.69
N LEU A 123 2.21 -15.64 -1.33
CA LEU A 123 1.10 -15.38 -2.24
C LEU A 123 0.98 -13.90 -2.61
N MET A 124 1.20 -13.00 -1.64
CA MET A 124 0.94 -11.58 -1.82
C MET A 124 2.15 -10.81 -2.37
N LYS A 125 3.39 -11.28 -2.19
CA LYS A 125 4.61 -10.56 -2.57
C LYS A 125 4.62 -10.09 -4.02
N GLY A 126 4.37 -11.00 -4.97
CA GLY A 126 4.36 -10.65 -6.40
C GLY A 126 3.18 -9.77 -6.82
N ILE A 127 2.10 -9.75 -6.03
CA ILE A 127 0.93 -8.91 -6.25
C ILE A 127 1.24 -7.49 -5.80
N TRP A 128 1.84 -7.34 -4.62
CA TRP A 128 2.32 -6.05 -4.12
C TRP A 128 3.34 -5.41 -5.04
N GLU A 129 4.27 -6.20 -5.57
CA GLU A 129 5.26 -5.73 -6.55
C GLU A 129 4.59 -5.13 -7.79
N LYS A 130 3.57 -5.80 -8.35
CA LYS A 130 2.81 -5.26 -9.50
C LYS A 130 2.07 -3.97 -9.17
N ILE A 131 1.42 -3.91 -8.00
CA ILE A 131 0.72 -2.70 -7.55
C ILE A 131 1.73 -1.55 -7.39
N TYR A 132 2.87 -1.81 -6.75
CA TYR A 132 3.93 -0.82 -6.53
C TYR A 132 4.48 -0.29 -7.86
N LEU A 133 4.78 -1.16 -8.82
CA LEU A 133 5.23 -0.75 -10.15
C LEU A 133 4.17 0.09 -10.87
N GLY A 134 2.88 -0.25 -10.74
CA GLY A 134 1.77 0.55 -11.27
C GLY A 134 1.70 1.96 -10.64
N ILE A 135 1.89 2.06 -9.31
CA ILE A 135 1.96 3.34 -8.60
C ILE A 135 3.16 4.15 -9.10
N GLN A 136 4.35 3.55 -9.19
CA GLN A 136 5.58 4.19 -9.63
C GLN A 136 5.44 4.74 -11.07
N GLN A 137 4.87 3.95 -11.97
CA GLN A 137 4.64 4.36 -13.36
C GLN A 137 3.72 5.58 -13.44
N VAL A 138 2.61 5.56 -12.70
CA VAL A 138 1.64 6.68 -12.67
C VAL A 138 2.24 7.91 -12.01
N ALA A 139 2.96 7.73 -10.90
CA ALA A 139 3.63 8.82 -10.18
C ALA A 139 4.65 9.52 -11.10
N ALA A 140 5.49 8.75 -11.79
CA ALA A 140 6.48 9.28 -12.74
C ALA A 140 5.81 10.00 -13.92
N ALA A 141 4.76 9.41 -14.51
CA ALA A 141 4.03 10.00 -15.63
C ALA A 141 3.36 11.34 -15.26
N GLU A 142 2.89 11.46 -14.02
CA GLU A 142 2.21 12.65 -13.53
C GLU A 142 3.15 13.64 -12.81
N GLY A 143 4.42 13.28 -12.63
CA GLY A 143 5.44 14.09 -11.95
C GLY A 143 5.19 14.27 -10.45
N TYR A 144 4.77 13.20 -9.75
CA TYR A 144 4.72 13.15 -8.28
C TYR A 144 6.02 12.58 -7.72
N ASP A 145 6.58 13.26 -6.74
CA ASP A 145 7.81 12.85 -6.05
C ASP A 145 7.51 11.95 -4.84
N ILE A 146 6.32 12.10 -4.26
CA ILE A 146 5.86 11.37 -3.08
C ILE A 146 4.43 10.91 -3.31
N VAL A 147 4.13 9.66 -2.98
CA VAL A 147 2.77 9.09 -2.99
C VAL A 147 2.47 8.51 -1.61
N TRP A 148 1.43 9.02 -0.96
CA TRP A 148 0.94 8.51 0.32
C TRP A 148 -0.16 7.47 0.12
N ASP A 149 -0.15 6.38 0.89
CA ASP A 149 -1.26 5.45 0.93
C ASP A 149 -2.22 5.78 2.08
N LYS A 150 -3.43 6.24 1.75
CA LYS A 150 -4.44 6.58 2.75
C LYS A 150 -5.06 5.35 3.44
N SER A 151 -4.83 4.16 2.91
CA SER A 151 -5.27 2.90 3.50
C SER A 151 -4.43 2.50 4.71
N THR A 152 -3.15 2.87 4.74
CA THR A 152 -2.26 2.64 5.89
C THR A 152 -2.27 3.83 6.84
N ASP A 153 -2.16 5.05 6.31
CA ASP A 153 -2.12 6.28 7.11
C ASP A 153 -3.32 7.18 6.75
N PRO A 154 -4.37 7.25 7.60
CA PRO A 154 -5.55 8.01 7.31
C PRO A 154 -5.26 9.51 7.11
N LEU A 155 -5.54 10.00 5.90
CA LEU A 155 -5.44 11.42 5.59
C LEU A 155 -6.74 12.12 5.98
N VAL A 156 -6.67 13.01 6.98
CA VAL A 156 -7.83 13.77 7.49
C VAL A 156 -8.52 14.55 6.36
N TYR A 157 -7.74 15.08 5.43
CA TYR A 157 -8.26 15.83 4.31
C TYR A 157 -7.29 15.88 3.14
N VAL A 158 -7.80 15.66 1.93
CA VAL A 158 -7.06 15.75 0.67
C VAL A 158 -7.94 16.26 -0.46
N ASN A 159 -7.32 16.91 -1.44
CA ASN A 159 -8.02 17.29 -2.68
C ASN A 159 -8.00 16.11 -3.66
N ALA A 160 -9.17 15.68 -4.14
CA ALA A 160 -9.35 14.55 -5.05
C ALA A 160 -8.53 14.63 -6.35
N ARG A 161 -8.06 15.83 -6.72
CA ARG A 161 -7.15 16.05 -7.86
C ARG A 161 -5.81 15.34 -7.70
N TYR A 162 -5.35 15.14 -6.46
CA TYR A 162 -4.09 14.47 -6.16
C TYR A 162 -4.24 12.97 -5.91
N ASP A 163 -5.47 12.43 -6.07
CA ASP A 163 -5.75 11.01 -5.97
C ASP A 163 -5.32 10.27 -7.25
N LEU A 164 -4.38 9.35 -7.10
CA LEU A 164 -3.85 8.52 -8.18
C LEU A 164 -4.54 7.17 -8.30
N THR A 165 -5.44 6.82 -7.36
CA THR A 165 -6.04 5.49 -7.24
C THR A 165 -6.64 5.00 -8.55
N VAL A 166 -7.48 5.81 -9.19
CA VAL A 166 -8.14 5.44 -10.46
C VAL A 166 -7.14 5.27 -11.59
N LYS A 167 -6.11 6.12 -11.66
CA LYS A 167 -5.06 6.04 -12.68
C LYS A 167 -4.22 4.77 -12.51
N VAL A 168 -3.89 4.42 -11.26
CA VAL A 168 -3.18 3.18 -10.92
C VAL A 168 -4.04 1.97 -11.24
N MET A 169 -5.34 1.98 -10.90
CA MET A 169 -6.27 0.91 -11.29
C MET A 169 -6.25 0.66 -12.79
N LYS A 170 -6.30 1.72 -13.60
CA LYS A 170 -6.20 1.62 -15.06
C LYS A 170 -4.86 1.07 -15.54
N ALA A 171 -3.75 1.52 -14.94
CA ALA A 171 -2.42 0.99 -15.25
C ALA A 171 -2.30 -0.52 -14.95
N LEU A 172 -3.03 -1.01 -13.95
CA LEU A 172 -3.13 -2.43 -13.59
C LEU A 172 -4.16 -3.21 -14.44
N GLY A 173 -4.82 -2.57 -15.41
CA GLY A 173 -5.83 -3.20 -16.26
C GLY A 173 -7.21 -3.36 -15.61
N ILE A 174 -7.46 -2.70 -14.48
CA ILE A 174 -8.76 -2.72 -13.78
C ILE A 174 -9.71 -1.72 -14.47
N ASN A 175 -10.95 -2.14 -14.77
CA ASN A 175 -11.97 -1.22 -15.26
C ASN A 175 -12.41 -0.28 -14.12
N ALA A 176 -12.09 1.01 -14.27
CA ALA A 176 -12.39 2.05 -13.29
C ALA A 176 -13.15 3.24 -13.88
N ASP A 177 -13.86 3.07 -15.00
CA ASP A 177 -14.48 4.18 -15.75
C ASP A 177 -15.55 4.92 -14.94
N SER A 178 -16.33 4.19 -14.16
CA SER A 178 -17.33 4.78 -13.27
C SER A 178 -16.69 5.58 -12.12
N LEU A 179 -15.56 5.11 -11.60
CA LEU A 179 -14.82 5.79 -10.53
C LEU A 179 -14.12 7.04 -11.05
N GLU A 180 -13.58 7.00 -12.27
CA GLU A 180 -13.00 8.16 -12.93
C GLU A 180 -14.02 9.28 -13.14
N LYS A 181 -15.23 8.93 -13.62
CA LYS A 181 -16.32 9.91 -13.78
C LYS A 181 -16.67 10.57 -12.45
N LYS A 182 -16.80 9.78 -11.38
CA LYS A 182 -17.04 10.28 -10.02
C LYS A 182 -15.90 11.18 -9.54
N GLN A 183 -14.66 10.76 -9.73
CA GLN A 183 -13.48 11.55 -9.36
C GLN A 183 -13.45 12.90 -10.08
N ASN A 184 -13.68 12.90 -11.40
CA ASN A 184 -13.69 14.13 -12.20
C ASN A 184 -14.78 15.09 -11.75
N GLN A 185 -15.99 14.60 -11.44
CA GLN A 185 -17.07 15.42 -10.87
C GLN A 185 -16.67 16.04 -9.53
N VAL A 186 -16.03 15.29 -8.64
CA VAL A 186 -15.53 15.82 -7.35
C VAL A 186 -14.45 16.89 -7.58
N ILE A 187 -13.56 16.67 -8.55
CA ILE A 187 -12.52 17.65 -8.91
C ILE A 187 -13.14 18.95 -9.45
N GLU A 188 -14.16 18.85 -10.29
CA GLU A 188 -14.83 20.01 -10.91
C GLU A 188 -15.72 20.78 -9.95
N THR A 189 -16.35 20.11 -8.99
CA THR A 189 -17.22 20.75 -8.00
C THR A 189 -16.45 21.52 -6.93
N ASP A 190 -15.19 21.15 -6.67
CA ASP A 190 -14.34 21.84 -5.70
C ASP A 190 -13.96 23.27 -6.17
N PRO A 191 -14.35 24.33 -5.42
CA PRO A 191 -14.09 25.71 -5.81
C PRO A 191 -12.60 26.04 -5.91
N ARG A 192 -11.72 25.36 -5.18
CA ARG A 192 -10.27 25.61 -5.18
C ARG A 192 -9.63 25.23 -6.51
N ASN A 193 -10.17 24.20 -7.17
CA ASN A 193 -9.69 23.76 -8.48
C ASN A 193 -10.06 24.76 -9.60
N LYS A 194 -11.16 25.52 -9.43
CA LYS A 194 -11.58 26.58 -10.36
C LYS A 194 -10.66 27.81 -10.26
N GLN A 195 -10.34 28.25 -9.03
CA GLN A 195 -9.46 29.39 -8.78
C GLN A 195 -8.06 29.23 -9.40
N VAL A 196 -7.50 28.01 -9.38
CA VAL A 196 -6.21 27.70 -10.02
C VAL A 196 -6.29 27.77 -11.55
N ARG A 197 -7.41 27.39 -12.17
CA ARG A 197 -7.59 27.49 -13.64
C ARG A 197 -7.66 28.96 -14.08
N GLU A 198 -8.37 29.80 -13.33
CA GLU A 198 -8.52 31.24 -13.64
C GLU A 198 -7.23 32.05 -13.47
N THR A 199 -6.43 31.77 -12.45
CA THR A 199 -5.13 32.43 -12.25
C THR A 199 -4.14 32.09 -13.37
N ARG A 200 -4.12 30.84 -13.85
CA ARG A 200 -3.31 30.42 -15.01
C ARG A 200 -3.76 31.08 -16.31
N SER A 201 -5.07 31.18 -16.57
CA SER A 201 -5.59 31.79 -17.80
C SER A 201 -5.38 33.31 -17.84
N ARG A 202 -5.46 34.01 -16.70
CA ARG A 202 -5.15 35.45 -16.60
C ARG A 202 -3.66 35.75 -16.82
N SER A 203 -2.77 34.89 -16.35
CA SER A 203 -1.32 35.02 -16.58
C SER A 203 -0.95 34.83 -18.06
N GLY A 204 -1.56 33.84 -18.75
CA GLY A 204 -1.34 33.59 -20.18
C GLY A 204 -1.78 34.73 -21.11
N ARG A 205 -2.81 35.50 -20.73
CA ARG A 205 -3.35 36.60 -21.55
C ARG A 205 -2.49 37.88 -21.51
N ARG A 206 -1.58 38.02 -20.54
CA ARG A 206 -0.68 39.19 -20.44
C ARG A 206 0.60 39.07 -21.25
N ARG A 207 0.85 37.93 -21.92
CA ARG A 207 2.07 37.68 -22.72
C ARG A 207 1.85 37.85 -24.24
N SER A 208 0.88 38.66 -24.65
CA SER A 208 0.63 39.01 -26.05
C SER A 208 0.69 40.52 -26.25
N THR A 209 1.88 41.11 -26.10
CA THR A 209 2.20 42.42 -26.67
C THR A 209 3.61 42.37 -27.27
N SER A 210 3.65 42.32 -28.61
CA SER A 210 4.73 42.73 -29.51
C SER A 210 6.16 42.22 -29.26
N ARG A 211 6.56 41.17 -29.98
CA ARG A 211 7.96 40.91 -30.36
C ARG A 211 8.10 41.11 -31.87
N PRO A 212 8.96 42.02 -32.37
CA PRO A 212 9.35 42.02 -33.78
C PRO A 212 10.29 40.85 -34.03
N GLU A 213 10.16 40.18 -35.18
CA GLU A 213 11.13 39.20 -35.66
C GLU A 213 12.53 39.81 -35.82
N PRO A 214 13.58 38.97 -35.65
CA PRO A 214 14.55 38.89 -36.74
C PRO A 214 15.05 37.45 -37.05
N SER A 215 15.03 37.13 -38.35
CA SER A 215 15.98 36.41 -39.20
C SER A 215 16.87 35.27 -38.64
N GLU A 216 16.76 34.13 -39.34
CA GLU A 216 17.74 33.07 -39.70
C GLU A 216 18.69 32.45 -38.64
N THR A 217 18.66 31.10 -38.66
CA THR A 217 19.36 30.07 -37.86
C THR A 217 20.89 30.09 -37.93
N PRO A 218 21.56 29.44 -36.96
CA PRO A 218 22.19 28.16 -37.32
C PRO A 218 21.79 26.99 -36.43
N GLU A 219 21.74 25.84 -37.10
CA GLU A 219 21.50 24.47 -36.62
C GLU A 219 22.55 24.05 -35.56
N VAL A 220 22.07 23.54 -34.42
CA VAL A 220 22.89 22.88 -33.39
C VAL A 220 22.38 21.46 -33.21
N GLU A 221 23.27 20.50 -33.44
CA GLU A 221 23.12 19.06 -33.27
C GLU A 221 22.39 18.65 -31.97
N PRO A 222 21.52 17.61 -32.00
CA PRO A 222 20.96 17.05 -30.78
C PRO A 222 21.98 16.11 -30.10
N ALA A 223 22.39 16.46 -28.88
CA ALA A 223 23.15 15.59 -27.97
C ALA A 223 22.35 14.31 -27.59
N PRO A 224 23.03 13.19 -27.25
CA PRO A 224 22.44 11.86 -27.27
C PRO A 224 21.44 11.62 -26.13
N ARG A 225 20.37 10.85 -26.42
CA ARG A 225 19.41 10.35 -25.42
C ARG A 225 20.13 9.43 -24.43
N GLY A 226 20.32 9.91 -23.21
CA GLY A 226 20.66 9.04 -22.09
C GLY A 226 19.51 8.07 -21.78
N THR A 227 19.82 6.78 -21.82
CA THR A 227 18.98 5.70 -21.27
C THR A 227 18.76 5.92 -19.78
N ILE A 228 17.52 6.21 -19.39
CA ILE A 228 17.11 6.26 -17.99
C ILE A 228 16.98 4.82 -17.51
N THR A 229 17.94 4.36 -16.72
CA THR A 229 17.81 3.10 -15.99
C THR A 229 16.90 3.37 -14.78
N PRO A 230 15.86 2.56 -14.52
CA PRO A 230 15.02 2.78 -13.35
C PRO A 230 15.86 2.64 -12.07
N PRO A 231 15.71 3.56 -11.09
CA PRO A 231 16.31 3.37 -9.77
C PRO A 231 15.69 2.13 -9.13
N GLY A 232 16.53 1.32 -8.48
CA GLY A 232 16.15 0.05 -7.88
C GLY A 232 14.98 0.17 -6.90
N LEU A 233 14.23 -0.93 -6.77
CA LEU A 233 13.16 -1.09 -5.80
C LEU A 233 13.58 -0.54 -4.43
N PRO A 234 12.71 0.21 -3.73
CA PRO A 234 12.97 0.52 -2.33
C PRO A 234 13.10 -0.79 -1.53
N PRO A 235 13.86 -0.80 -0.43
CA PRO A 235 13.97 -1.97 0.44
C PRO A 235 12.58 -2.42 0.88
N ASP A 236 12.42 -3.73 1.06
CA ASP A 236 11.16 -4.39 1.43
C ASP A 236 10.42 -3.56 2.50
N VAL A 237 9.27 -3.01 2.10
CA VAL A 237 8.37 -2.34 3.04
C VAL A 237 8.03 -3.39 4.09
N PRO A 238 8.22 -3.11 5.40
CA PRO A 238 7.85 -4.05 6.43
C PRO A 238 6.41 -4.45 6.20
N VAL A 239 6.16 -5.76 6.00
CA VAL A 239 4.81 -6.31 6.04
C VAL A 239 4.31 -6.00 7.44
N GLN A 240 3.55 -4.90 7.58
CA GLN A 240 2.82 -4.66 8.80
C GLN A 240 1.85 -5.83 8.89
N SER A 241 2.07 -6.68 9.90
CA SER A 241 1.16 -7.77 10.20
C SER A 241 -0.22 -7.15 10.39
N HIS A 242 -1.10 -7.38 9.42
CA HIS A 242 -2.51 -7.10 9.62
C HIS A 242 -2.98 -8.07 10.69
N ASN A 243 -2.91 -7.63 11.94
CA ASN A 243 -3.48 -8.29 13.07
C ASN A 243 -4.99 -8.39 12.81
N PRO A 244 -5.59 -9.60 12.66
CA PRO A 244 -7.03 -9.72 12.40
C PRO A 244 -7.89 -9.44 13.64
N ALA A 245 -7.34 -8.72 14.64
CA ALA A 245 -7.97 -8.42 15.90
C ALA A 245 -8.55 -7.00 15.96
N ASP A 246 -9.21 -6.52 14.90
CA ASP A 246 -10.19 -5.44 15.07
C ASP A 246 -11.22 -5.41 13.94
N SER A 247 -12.13 -6.38 13.94
CA SER A 247 -13.46 -6.15 13.37
C SER A 247 -14.51 -6.85 14.20
N SER A 248 -15.28 -6.03 14.92
CA SER A 248 -16.59 -6.33 15.52
C SER A 248 -16.66 -7.45 16.56
N ARG A 249 -16.59 -7.00 17.81
CA ARG A 249 -17.32 -7.50 18.97
C ARG A 249 -18.78 -7.86 18.63
N THR A 250 -19.02 -9.15 18.35
CA THR A 250 -20.32 -9.78 18.57
C THR A 250 -20.09 -10.87 19.61
N LYS A 251 -20.56 -10.61 20.83
CA LYS A 251 -20.64 -11.64 21.87
C LYS A 251 -21.71 -12.63 21.42
N GLU A 252 -21.29 -13.79 20.91
CA GLU A 252 -22.12 -14.98 20.93
C GLU A 252 -21.30 -16.09 21.58
N GLU A 253 -21.86 -16.57 22.68
CA GLU A 253 -21.28 -17.44 23.67
C GLU A 253 -21.26 -18.87 23.11
N ILE A 254 -20.07 -19.48 22.95
CA ILE A 254 -19.96 -20.91 22.63
C ILE A 254 -19.62 -21.64 23.95
N PRO A 255 -20.39 -22.67 24.34
CA PRO A 255 -20.24 -23.34 25.62
C PRO A 255 -18.95 -24.17 25.67
N ARG A 256 -18.42 -24.26 26.89
CA ARG A 256 -17.26 -25.08 27.29
C ARG A 256 -17.49 -26.57 27.09
#